data_AF-A0A0N5CKA8-F1
#
_entry.id   AF-A0A0N5CKA8-F1
#
_cell.length_a   1.000
_cell.length_b   1.000
_cell.length_c   1.000
_cell.angle_alpha   90.00
_cell.angle_beta   90.00
_cell.angle_gamma   90.00
#
_symmetry.space_group_name_H-M   'P 1'
#
loop_
_entity.id
_entity.type
_entity.pdbx_description
1 polymer ?
#
loop_
_entity_poly.entity_id
_entity_poly.type
_entity_poly.pdbx_seq_one_letter_code
_entity_poly.pdbx_strand_id
1 'polypeptide(L)'
;MVFQYLINNKRCWGYEPNCDRSNSYSFQKIKCLETDYWNPGTSESVLDIYKKQGDFEKLKEILNTIKPICSSNSAEGSFLECSDHLRFCRARNIYFNLENLNAQTSKRYRNDVIREGEVGGKCDLKFDRKLLLSRLDEKSYLQSWAHELENFVSYSGFRIDKEHCDVIFENPTVLIKLDASVSMYHHFCDFINLYASQHVNGSIDMNIDIMWWDTWLGGFVDSLFGETWKAFTINKPYELINFDKKTVCFRNVMFSMLARQRFGLYYNIPLVDGCRGSGLFHAFSQHILNRLSIRQHGPILDKVRVTLLSRSTPFRRITNEDEVSFAFFYIFVVYF
;
A
#
# COMPACT_ATOMS: atom_id res chain seq x y z
N MET A 1 -1.73 -19.68 -3.34
CA MET A 1 -2.89 -20.36 -3.99
C MET A 1 -3.52 -19.52 -5.13
N VAL A 2 -3.67 -18.18 -5.01
CA VAL A 2 -4.24 -17.34 -6.11
C VAL A 2 -3.30 -17.22 -7.33
N PHE A 3 -1.99 -17.04 -7.13
CA PHE A 3 -1.02 -16.93 -8.24
C PHE A 3 -0.89 -18.21 -9.09
N GLN A 4 -1.07 -19.39 -8.50
CA GLN A 4 -0.88 -20.67 -9.18
C GLN A 4 -2.12 -21.10 -9.98
N TYR A 5 -3.31 -20.63 -9.62
CA TYR A 5 -4.56 -20.92 -10.33
C TYR A 5 -4.70 -20.16 -11.65
N LEU A 6 -4.09 -18.97 -11.76
CA LEU A 6 -4.11 -18.16 -12.98
C LEU A 6 -3.32 -18.80 -14.13
N ILE A 7 -2.21 -19.47 -13.81
CA ILE A 7 -1.29 -20.10 -14.78
C ILE A 7 -1.98 -21.21 -15.59
N ASN A 8 -2.91 -21.97 -15.00
CA ASN A 8 -3.57 -23.10 -15.69
C ASN A 8 -4.72 -22.70 -16.63
N ASN A 9 -5.23 -21.46 -16.55
CA ASN A 9 -6.45 -21.05 -17.28
C ASN A 9 -6.21 -19.92 -18.31
N LYS A 10 -4.94 -19.67 -18.69
CA LYS A 10 -4.53 -18.51 -19.51
C LYS A 10 -4.94 -17.14 -18.94
N ARG A 11 -5.45 -17.06 -17.70
CA ARG A 11 -5.89 -15.82 -17.07
C ARG A 11 -4.72 -15.10 -16.43
N CYS A 12 -4.79 -13.79 -16.39
CA CYS A 12 -3.74 -12.92 -15.86
C CYS A 12 -4.36 -11.68 -15.19
N TRP A 13 -3.56 -10.95 -14.42
CA TRP A 13 -4.05 -9.73 -13.76
C TRP A 13 -4.16 -8.56 -14.72
N GLY A 14 -3.30 -8.48 -15.73
CA GLY A 14 -3.29 -7.42 -16.74
C GLY A 14 -1.95 -6.68 -16.83
N TYR A 15 -1.11 -6.78 -15.81
CA TYR A 15 0.20 -6.11 -15.78
C TYR A 15 1.34 -7.02 -16.26
N GLU A 16 1.11 -8.33 -16.39
CA GLU A 16 2.12 -9.29 -16.84
C GLU A 16 2.46 -9.07 -18.33
N PRO A 17 3.74 -9.21 -18.75
CA PRO A 17 4.16 -8.92 -20.12
C PRO A 17 3.41 -9.69 -21.22
N ASN A 18 3.02 -10.94 -20.93
CA ASN A 18 2.35 -11.85 -21.88
C ASN A 18 0.85 -12.02 -21.59
N CYS A 19 0.23 -11.00 -20.99
CA CYS A 19 -1.20 -11.02 -20.67
C CYS A 19 -2.04 -10.46 -21.82
N ASP A 20 -2.77 -11.33 -22.53
CA ASP A 20 -3.75 -10.87 -23.51
C ASP A 20 -4.89 -10.11 -22.83
N ARG A 21 -5.35 -9.02 -23.47
CA ARG A 21 -6.42 -8.16 -22.94
C ARG A 21 -7.68 -8.94 -22.56
N SER A 22 -8.10 -9.89 -23.41
CA SER A 22 -9.29 -10.74 -23.19
C SER A 22 -9.14 -11.70 -22.01
N ASN A 23 -7.90 -11.99 -21.60
CA ASN A 23 -7.56 -12.89 -20.51
C ASN A 23 -7.34 -12.17 -19.17
N SER A 24 -7.28 -10.83 -19.19
CA SER A 24 -7.11 -10.02 -17.98
C SER A 24 -8.32 -10.15 -17.03
N TYR A 25 -8.04 -10.17 -15.73
CA TYR A 25 -9.05 -10.28 -14.67
C TYR A 25 -10.17 -9.24 -14.79
N SER A 26 -9.81 -8.04 -15.24
CA SER A 26 -10.71 -6.90 -15.36
C SER A 26 -11.52 -6.86 -16.65
N PHE A 27 -11.21 -7.70 -17.65
CA PHE A 27 -11.74 -7.58 -19.01
C PHE A 27 -13.27 -7.44 -19.08
N GLN A 28 -14.01 -8.32 -18.39
CA GLN A 28 -15.48 -8.34 -18.39
C GLN A 28 -16.10 -7.49 -17.26
N LYS A 29 -15.28 -6.93 -16.37
CA LYS A 29 -15.74 -6.21 -15.19
C LYS A 29 -15.90 -4.72 -15.45
N ILE A 30 -14.97 -4.15 -16.23
CA ILE A 30 -14.98 -2.73 -16.52
C ILE A 30 -16.11 -2.43 -17.50
N LYS A 31 -16.95 -1.47 -17.12
CA LYS A 31 -18.02 -0.92 -17.95
C LYS A 31 -17.84 0.58 -17.99
N CYS A 32 -17.71 1.14 -19.17
CA CYS A 32 -17.68 2.57 -19.41
C CYS A 32 -18.94 2.99 -20.16
N LEU A 33 -19.51 4.12 -19.78
CA LEU A 33 -20.53 4.77 -20.59
C LEU A 33 -19.90 5.21 -21.90
N GLU A 34 -20.64 5.12 -23.00
CA GLU A 34 -20.28 5.77 -24.26
C GLU A 34 -20.41 7.27 -24.02
N THR A 35 -19.32 7.92 -23.62
CA THR A 35 -19.27 9.38 -23.51
C THR A 35 -18.31 9.90 -24.57
N ASP A 36 -18.85 10.66 -25.52
CA ASP A 36 -18.14 11.34 -26.62
C ASP A 36 -17.19 12.47 -26.18
N TYR A 37 -16.95 12.63 -24.87
CA TYR A 37 -16.41 13.87 -24.31
C TYR A 37 -15.11 13.70 -23.51
N TRP A 38 -14.17 12.88 -24.01
CA TRP A 38 -12.79 12.96 -23.53
C TRP A 38 -11.80 13.01 -24.68
N ASN A 39 -11.32 14.23 -24.91
CA ASN A 39 -10.12 14.63 -25.65
C ASN A 39 -10.04 14.21 -27.14
N PRO A 40 -10.46 15.06 -28.10
CA PRO A 40 -10.33 14.79 -29.55
C PRO A 40 -8.88 14.74 -30.08
N GLY A 41 -7.87 14.68 -29.20
CA GLY A 41 -6.45 14.68 -29.54
C GLY A 41 -5.66 13.43 -29.14
N THR A 42 -6.28 12.41 -28.53
CA THR A 42 -5.60 11.17 -28.13
C THR A 42 -6.23 9.95 -28.79
N SER A 43 -5.41 9.06 -29.37
CA SER A 43 -5.85 7.77 -29.94
C SER A 43 -6.23 6.72 -28.89
N GLU A 44 -6.15 7.07 -27.60
CA GLU A 44 -6.39 6.18 -26.47
C GLU A 44 -7.88 6.16 -26.09
N SER A 45 -8.45 4.98 -25.93
CA SER A 45 -9.86 4.85 -25.53
C SER A 45 -10.06 5.19 -24.05
N VAL A 46 -11.24 5.70 -23.69
CA VAL A 46 -11.64 5.96 -22.28
C VAL A 46 -11.43 4.73 -21.38
N LEU A 47 -11.66 3.54 -21.93
CA LEU A 47 -11.44 2.27 -21.24
C LEU A 47 -9.95 2.02 -20.92
N ASP A 48 -9.04 2.36 -21.83
CA ASP A 48 -7.60 2.17 -21.63
C ASP A 48 -7.07 3.17 -20.59
N ILE A 49 -7.56 4.42 -20.64
CA ILE A 49 -7.27 5.46 -19.63
C ILE A 49 -7.71 4.98 -18.23
N TYR A 50 -8.95 4.50 -18.10
CA TYR A 50 -9.46 4.01 -16.82
C TYR A 50 -8.60 2.88 -16.23
N LYS A 51 -8.15 1.94 -17.06
CA LYS A 51 -7.29 0.82 -16.63
C LYS A 51 -5.95 1.31 -16.09
N LYS A 52 -5.31 2.24 -16.79
CA LYS A 52 -4.03 2.84 -16.38
C LYS A 52 -4.16 3.67 -15.11
N GLN A 53 -5.34 4.24 -14.82
CA GLN A 53 -5.55 5.08 -13.65
C GLN A 53 -5.93 4.28 -12.40
N GLY A 54 -6.90 3.35 -12.50
CA GLY A 54 -7.57 2.77 -11.34
C GLY A 54 -7.77 1.25 -11.37
N ASP A 55 -7.01 0.54 -12.19
CA ASP A 55 -7.04 -0.91 -12.24
C ASP A 55 -5.62 -1.52 -12.23
N PHE A 56 -5.52 -2.85 -12.37
CA PHE A 56 -4.26 -3.59 -12.35
C PHE A 56 -3.19 -3.07 -13.33
N GLU A 57 -3.58 -2.46 -14.44
CA GLU A 57 -2.63 -1.90 -15.41
C GLU A 57 -1.83 -0.73 -14.82
N LYS A 58 -2.35 -0.02 -13.81
CA LYS A 58 -1.56 0.97 -13.03
C LYS A 58 -0.30 0.35 -12.42
N LEU A 59 -0.36 -0.91 -12.00
CA LEU A 59 0.79 -1.59 -11.39
C LEU A 59 1.90 -1.87 -12.40
N LYS A 60 1.56 -1.97 -13.68
CA LYS A 60 2.53 -2.14 -14.77
C LYS A 60 3.47 -0.94 -14.88
N GLU A 61 2.93 0.28 -14.70
CA GLU A 61 3.75 1.50 -14.69
C GLU A 61 4.79 1.44 -13.57
N ILE A 62 4.37 1.06 -12.36
CA ILE A 62 5.26 0.94 -11.21
C ILE A 62 6.33 -0.13 -11.48
N LEU A 63 5.92 -1.34 -11.89
CA LEU A 63 6.81 -2.46 -12.19
C LEU A 63 7.89 -2.10 -13.22
N ASN A 64 7.50 -1.41 -14.30
CA ASN A 64 8.41 -1.03 -15.39
C ASN A 64 9.46 0.01 -14.95
N THR A 65 9.20 0.75 -13.88
CA THR A 65 10.14 1.73 -13.34
C THR A 65 11.06 1.15 -12.27
N ILE A 66 10.88 -0.10 -11.83
CA ILE A 66 11.75 -0.65 -10.79
C ILE A 66 13.17 -0.82 -11.32
N LYS A 67 14.14 -0.21 -10.63
CA LYS A 67 15.56 -0.28 -10.98
C LYS A 67 16.43 -0.48 -9.73
N PRO A 68 17.51 -1.27 -9.84
CA PRO A 68 18.43 -1.49 -8.73
C PRO A 68 19.28 -0.24 -8.46
N ILE A 69 19.26 0.19 -7.20
CA ILE A 69 20.07 1.28 -6.64
C ILE A 69 21.30 0.70 -5.95
N CYS A 70 21.14 -0.38 -5.19
CA CYS A 70 22.21 -1.11 -4.51
C CYS A 70 22.16 -2.58 -4.93
N SER A 71 23.31 -3.16 -5.26
CA SER A 71 23.43 -4.60 -5.51
C SER A 71 24.74 -5.16 -4.96
N SER A 72 24.68 -6.45 -4.63
CA SER A 72 25.83 -7.29 -4.28
C SER A 72 25.65 -8.68 -4.89
N ASN A 73 26.78 -9.31 -5.23
CA ASN A 73 26.82 -10.70 -5.68
C ASN A 73 26.71 -11.70 -4.52
N SER A 74 26.88 -11.22 -3.28
CA SER A 74 26.82 -12.06 -2.08
C SER A 74 25.41 -12.14 -1.51
N ALA A 75 25.06 -13.31 -0.98
CA ALA A 75 23.84 -13.52 -0.19
C ALA A 75 23.85 -12.71 1.12
N GLU A 76 25.03 -12.40 1.65
CA GLU A 76 25.19 -11.52 2.83
C GLU A 76 25.30 -10.03 2.45
N GLY A 77 25.54 -9.72 1.18
CA GLY A 77 25.55 -8.35 0.70
C GLY A 77 24.14 -7.77 0.58
N SER A 78 24.07 -6.45 0.44
CA SER A 78 22.81 -5.72 0.39
C SER A 78 22.27 -5.58 -1.02
N PHE A 79 20.97 -5.41 -1.08
CA PHE A 79 20.23 -5.11 -2.29
C PHE A 79 19.19 -4.04 -1.98
N LEU A 80 19.01 -3.08 -2.88
CA LEU A 80 17.91 -2.12 -2.85
C LEU A 80 17.51 -1.82 -4.28
N GLU A 81 16.24 -2.00 -4.58
CA GLU A 81 15.64 -1.47 -5.79
C GLU A 81 14.33 -0.76 -5.47
N CYS A 82 14.02 0.24 -6.28
CA CYS A 82 12.86 1.08 -6.09
C CYS A 82 12.20 1.37 -7.43
N SER A 83 10.90 1.65 -7.40
CA SER A 83 10.21 2.33 -8.48
C SER A 83 10.67 3.79 -8.60
N ASP A 84 10.17 4.50 -9.60
CA ASP A 84 10.33 5.96 -9.65
C ASP A 84 9.67 6.62 -8.43
N HIS A 85 10.16 7.82 -8.11
CA HIS A 85 9.76 8.64 -6.95
C HIS A 85 9.90 7.94 -5.58
N LEU A 86 10.58 6.78 -5.50
CA LEU A 86 10.67 5.95 -4.29
C LEU A 86 9.30 5.61 -3.68
N ARG A 87 8.32 5.40 -4.55
CA ARG A 87 6.93 5.05 -4.17
C ARG A 87 6.78 3.61 -3.69
N PHE A 88 7.61 2.71 -4.19
CA PHE A 88 7.74 1.32 -3.77
C PHE A 88 9.22 0.96 -3.80
N CYS A 89 9.69 0.22 -2.79
CA CYS A 89 11.03 -0.34 -2.78
C CYS A 89 11.02 -1.74 -2.18
N ARG A 90 12.03 -2.53 -2.52
CA ARG A 90 12.38 -3.75 -1.77
C ARG A 90 13.88 -3.84 -1.59
N ALA A 91 14.27 -4.34 -0.44
CA ALA A 91 15.66 -4.42 -0.03
C ALA A 91 15.96 -5.71 0.72
N ARG A 92 17.24 -6.06 0.72
CA ARG A 92 17.79 -7.18 1.49
C ARG A 92 19.04 -6.72 2.22
N ASN A 93 19.20 -7.21 3.44
CA ASN A 93 20.31 -6.92 4.33
C ASN A 93 20.58 -5.42 4.48
N ILE A 94 19.62 -4.63 4.96
CA ILE A 94 19.81 -3.19 5.20
C ILE A 94 19.53 -2.84 6.66
N TYR A 95 20.00 -1.68 7.09
CA TYR A 95 19.73 -1.17 8.44
C TYR A 95 19.14 0.24 8.42
N PHE A 96 18.45 0.57 9.52
CA PHE A 96 18.05 1.91 9.92
C PHE A 96 18.50 2.14 11.36
N ASN A 97 19.23 3.21 11.61
CA ASN A 97 19.53 3.70 12.95
C ASN A 97 18.48 4.73 13.36
N LEU A 98 17.77 4.45 14.45
CA LEU A 98 16.65 5.24 14.96
C LEU A 98 17.04 6.15 16.14
N GLU A 99 18.32 6.51 16.28
CA GLU A 99 18.82 7.44 17.30
C GLU A 99 18.02 8.75 17.36
N ASN A 100 17.61 9.28 16.20
CA ASN A 100 16.89 10.55 16.12
C ASN A 100 15.36 10.43 16.26
N LEU A 101 14.82 9.22 16.48
CA LEU A 101 13.38 9.04 16.65
C LEU A 101 12.85 9.77 17.89
N ASN A 102 13.59 9.78 19.01
CA ASN A 102 13.25 10.49 20.23
C ASN A 102 11.76 10.30 20.64
N ALA A 103 11.33 9.04 20.74
CA ALA A 103 9.92 8.66 20.81
C ALA A 103 9.10 9.46 21.83
N GLN A 104 9.66 9.72 23.02
CA GLN A 104 9.00 10.44 24.13
C GLN A 104 8.47 11.83 23.78
N THR A 105 9.05 12.50 22.80
CA THR A 105 8.62 13.83 22.33
C THR A 105 8.20 13.82 20.87
N SER A 106 8.15 12.64 20.26
CA SER A 106 7.98 12.51 18.83
C SER A 106 6.54 12.70 18.40
N LYS A 107 6.37 13.39 17.27
CA LYS A 107 5.09 13.70 16.65
C LYS A 107 4.87 12.80 15.44
N ARG A 108 3.60 12.63 15.08
CA ARG A 108 3.20 11.91 13.86
C ARG A 108 3.75 12.63 12.61
N TYR A 109 4.08 11.85 11.58
CA TYR A 109 4.52 12.32 10.27
C TYR A 109 5.88 13.03 10.21
N ARG A 110 6.82 12.66 11.09
CA ARG A 110 8.19 13.19 11.02
C ARG A 110 8.95 12.69 9.80
N ASN A 111 9.63 13.62 9.12
CA ASN A 111 10.42 13.37 7.91
C ASN A 111 11.93 13.50 8.14
N ASP A 112 12.35 13.68 9.39
CA ASP A 112 13.71 14.00 9.81
C ASP A 112 14.32 12.93 10.72
N VAL A 113 13.68 11.75 10.79
CA VAL A 113 14.08 10.65 11.67
C VAL A 113 15.38 10.00 11.23
N ILE A 114 15.62 9.89 9.92
CA ILE A 114 16.79 9.20 9.36
C ILE A 114 17.76 10.23 8.78
N ARG A 115 18.94 10.37 9.39
CA ARG A 115 19.99 11.29 8.96
C ARG A 115 21.09 10.58 8.17
N GLU A 116 22.09 11.35 7.77
CA GLU A 116 23.25 10.84 7.05
C GLU A 116 23.98 9.79 7.88
N GLY A 117 24.24 8.63 7.26
CA GLY A 117 24.85 7.47 7.91
C GLY A 117 23.92 6.61 8.76
N GLU A 118 22.64 6.96 8.85
CA GLU A 118 21.64 6.22 9.64
C GLU A 118 20.83 5.23 8.82
N VAL A 119 21.15 5.05 7.54
CA VAL A 119 20.53 4.06 6.68
C VAL A 119 21.52 3.58 5.64
N GLY A 120 21.59 2.26 5.43
CA GLY A 120 22.53 1.73 4.46
C GLY A 120 22.61 0.21 4.42
N GLY A 121 23.66 -0.24 3.75
CA GLY A 121 24.00 -1.66 3.59
C GLY A 121 25.36 -1.83 2.93
N LYS A 122 25.68 -3.04 2.49
CA LYS A 122 26.92 -3.42 1.79
C LYS A 122 26.66 -3.70 0.31
N CYS A 123 26.86 -2.70 -0.54
CA CYS A 123 26.62 -2.76 -1.99
C CYS A 123 27.90 -3.07 -2.77
N ASP A 124 28.43 -4.29 -2.68
CA ASP A 124 29.76 -4.61 -3.25
C ASP A 124 29.83 -4.64 -4.78
N LEU A 125 28.69 -4.76 -5.47
CA LEU A 125 28.66 -4.77 -6.93
C LEU A 125 28.40 -3.37 -7.49
N LYS A 126 27.34 -2.71 -7.02
CA LYS A 126 26.93 -1.39 -7.52
C LYS A 126 26.20 -0.61 -6.44
N PHE A 127 26.55 0.67 -6.29
CA PHE A 127 25.74 1.67 -5.60
C PHE A 127 25.53 2.89 -6.49
N ASP A 128 24.30 3.09 -6.95
CA ASP A 128 23.89 4.14 -7.88
C ASP A 128 23.30 5.35 -7.14
N ARG A 129 24.17 6.14 -6.50
CA ARG A 129 23.74 7.35 -5.78
C ARG A 129 23.05 8.36 -6.69
N LYS A 130 23.44 8.44 -7.97
CA LYS A 130 22.80 9.37 -8.93
C LYS A 130 21.34 8.98 -9.18
N LEU A 131 21.06 7.70 -9.40
CA LEU A 131 19.70 7.20 -9.56
C LEU A 131 18.85 7.40 -8.30
N LEU A 132 19.42 7.18 -7.11
CA LEU A 132 18.74 7.46 -5.85
C LEU A 132 18.32 8.92 -5.77
N LEU A 133 19.26 9.85 -5.98
CA LEU A 133 19.01 11.29 -5.91
C LEU A 133 18.01 11.76 -6.97
N SER A 134 18.05 11.20 -8.19
CA SER A 134 17.09 11.56 -9.25
C SER A 134 15.66 11.12 -8.96
N ARG A 135 15.45 10.24 -7.96
CA ARG A 135 14.13 9.74 -7.55
C ARG A 135 13.60 10.39 -6.27
N LEU A 136 14.31 11.38 -5.74
CA LEU A 136 13.87 12.20 -4.60
C LEU A 136 12.98 13.37 -5.05
N ASP A 137 12.35 13.27 -6.22
CA ASP A 137 11.61 14.35 -6.86
C ASP A 137 10.17 14.51 -6.32
N GLU A 138 9.67 13.55 -5.55
CA GLU A 138 8.39 13.67 -4.80
C GLU A 138 8.58 13.32 -3.31
N LYS A 139 9.13 14.24 -2.52
CA LYS A 139 9.35 14.05 -1.08
C LYS A 139 8.13 14.48 -0.26
N SER A 140 7.42 13.51 0.32
CA SER A 140 6.37 13.77 1.31
C SER A 140 6.06 12.49 2.09
N TYR A 141 5.76 12.61 3.38
CA TYR A 141 5.64 11.50 4.32
C TYR A 141 4.73 10.37 3.79
N LEU A 142 3.53 10.71 3.31
CA LEU A 142 2.54 9.73 2.83
C LEU A 142 2.57 9.54 1.29
N GLN A 143 3.56 10.09 0.59
CA GLN A 143 3.68 9.98 -0.87
C GLN A 143 4.83 9.08 -1.30
N SER A 144 5.94 9.06 -0.55
CA SER A 144 7.12 8.25 -0.87
C SER A 144 7.95 7.87 0.36
N TRP A 145 8.96 7.03 0.12
CA TRP A 145 10.01 6.66 1.08
C TRP A 145 11.27 7.51 0.95
N ALA A 146 11.17 8.66 0.28
CA ALA A 146 12.31 9.49 -0.02
C ALA A 146 13.03 10.02 1.22
N HIS A 147 12.30 10.36 2.29
CA HIS A 147 12.91 10.84 3.54
C HIS A 147 13.68 9.77 4.29
N GLU A 148 13.25 8.52 4.20
CA GLU A 148 13.91 7.39 4.85
C GLU A 148 15.12 6.89 4.05
N LEU A 149 15.11 7.07 2.72
CA LEU A 149 16.13 6.50 1.83
C LEU A 149 17.10 7.51 1.22
N GLU A 150 16.86 8.83 1.32
CA GLU A 150 17.74 9.84 0.72
C GLU A 150 19.19 9.74 1.21
N ASN A 151 19.35 9.32 2.46
CA ASN A 151 20.64 9.18 3.14
C ASN A 151 21.25 7.77 3.00
N PHE A 152 20.67 6.91 2.15
CA PHE A 152 21.20 5.56 1.95
C PHE A 152 22.64 5.62 1.44
N VAL A 153 23.51 4.84 2.09
CA VAL A 153 24.93 4.73 1.73
C VAL A 153 25.41 3.28 1.83
N SER A 154 26.53 3.01 1.16
CA SER A 154 27.16 1.68 1.15
C SER A 154 28.37 1.62 2.08
N TYR A 155 28.42 0.62 2.95
CA TYR A 155 29.51 0.33 3.87
C TYR A 155 30.09 -1.06 3.59
N SER A 156 31.37 -1.13 3.24
CA SER A 156 32.05 -2.40 2.95
C SER A 156 32.14 -3.35 4.15
N GLY A 157 32.19 -2.79 5.37
CA GLY A 157 32.27 -3.55 6.62
C GLY A 157 30.92 -4.02 7.17
N PHE A 158 29.79 -3.52 6.65
CA PHE A 158 28.48 -3.83 7.22
C PHE A 158 28.11 -5.29 7.04
N ARG A 159 27.52 -5.86 8.10
CA ARG A 159 26.98 -7.22 8.17
C ARG A 159 25.76 -7.19 9.07
N ILE A 160 24.81 -8.11 8.84
CA ILE A 160 23.71 -8.33 9.79
C ILE A 160 24.17 -9.33 10.85
N ASP A 161 24.54 -8.78 12.00
CA ASP A 161 24.94 -9.49 13.21
C ASP A 161 24.66 -8.64 14.45
N LYS A 162 24.93 -9.19 15.64
CA LYS A 162 24.67 -8.52 16.92
C LYS A 162 25.65 -7.39 17.26
N GLU A 163 26.73 -7.22 16.49
CA GLU A 163 27.66 -6.12 16.69
C GLU A 163 27.16 -4.86 15.98
N HIS A 164 26.47 -5.02 14.84
CA HIS A 164 25.96 -3.91 14.03
C HIS A 164 24.46 -3.64 14.21
N CYS A 165 23.71 -4.58 14.79
CA CYS A 165 22.26 -4.50 14.87
C CYS A 165 21.77 -4.79 16.30
N ASP A 166 20.95 -3.90 16.85
CA ASP A 166 20.26 -4.13 18.13
C ASP A 166 19.05 -5.05 17.94
N VAL A 167 18.38 -4.94 16.79
CA VAL A 167 17.22 -5.75 16.42
C VAL A 167 17.41 -6.24 14.99
N ILE A 168 17.17 -7.53 14.78
CA ILE A 168 17.24 -8.16 13.46
C ILE A 168 15.87 -8.76 13.14
N PHE A 169 15.25 -8.27 12.08
CA PHE A 169 14.06 -8.88 11.49
C PHE A 169 14.50 -9.95 10.49
N GLU A 170 14.38 -11.21 10.93
CA GLU A 170 14.71 -12.39 10.11
C GLU A 170 13.59 -12.71 9.11
N ASN A 171 12.32 -12.51 9.49
CA ASN A 171 11.19 -12.69 8.58
C ASN A 171 11.10 -11.54 7.56
N PRO A 172 10.55 -11.79 6.35
CA PRO A 172 10.22 -10.71 5.42
C PRO A 172 9.33 -9.68 6.10
N THR A 173 9.76 -8.43 6.07
CA THR A 173 9.06 -7.35 6.77
C THR A 173 8.48 -6.34 5.79
N VAL A 174 7.26 -5.89 6.03
CA VAL A 174 6.64 -4.79 5.30
C VAL A 174 6.66 -3.55 6.16
N LEU A 175 7.28 -2.49 5.65
CA LEU A 175 7.15 -1.15 6.23
C LEU A 175 5.97 -0.45 5.56
N ILE A 176 5.10 0.15 6.37
CA ILE A 176 3.95 0.92 5.91
C ILE A 176 3.80 2.21 6.72
N LYS A 177 3.58 3.33 6.03
CA LYS A 177 3.15 4.60 6.63
C LYS A 177 1.65 4.75 6.43
N LEU A 178 0.94 4.94 7.53
CA LEU A 178 -0.53 4.94 7.55
C LEU A 178 -1.06 6.37 7.50
N ASP A 179 -2.13 6.57 6.72
CA ASP A 179 -2.73 7.88 6.55
C ASP A 179 -3.37 8.36 7.87
N ALA A 180 -4.48 7.75 8.31
CA ALA A 180 -5.08 8.07 9.60
C ALA A 180 -6.00 6.95 10.13
N SER A 181 -5.92 6.67 11.43
CA SER A 181 -6.64 5.57 12.08
C SER A 181 -8.14 5.81 12.35
N VAL A 182 -8.64 7.02 12.10
CA VAL A 182 -10.00 7.43 12.51
C VAL A 182 -11.06 7.31 11.40
N SER A 183 -10.67 6.86 10.20
CA SER A 183 -11.56 6.88 9.03
C SER A 183 -11.45 5.58 8.23
N MET A 184 -12.60 4.94 7.99
CA MET A 184 -12.70 3.77 7.12
C MET A 184 -12.15 4.05 5.72
N TYR A 185 -12.31 5.28 5.21
CA TYR A 185 -11.80 5.65 3.88
C TYR A 185 -10.26 5.70 3.85
N HIS A 186 -9.62 6.21 4.90
CA HIS A 186 -8.16 6.25 4.98
C HIS A 186 -7.58 4.84 5.11
N HIS A 187 -8.17 4.01 5.98
CA HIS A 187 -7.81 2.59 6.07
C HIS A 187 -8.02 1.84 4.76
N PHE A 188 -9.11 2.10 4.04
CA PHE A 188 -9.34 1.53 2.73
C PHE A 188 -8.17 1.87 1.79
N CYS A 189 -7.74 3.14 1.74
CA CYS A 189 -6.60 3.56 0.94
C CYS A 189 -5.29 2.88 1.38
N ASP A 190 -5.04 2.75 2.69
CA ASP A 190 -3.86 2.06 3.22
C ASP A 190 -3.84 0.58 2.80
N PHE A 191 -4.93 -0.15 3.03
CA PHE A 191 -5.02 -1.58 2.76
C PHE A 191 -5.03 -1.93 1.28
N ILE A 192 -5.69 -1.14 0.43
CA ILE A 192 -5.69 -1.40 -1.01
C ILE A 192 -4.30 -1.14 -1.62
N ASN A 193 -3.58 -0.13 -1.14
CA ASN A 193 -2.20 0.11 -1.57
C ASN A 193 -1.25 -0.95 -1.02
N LEU A 194 -1.47 -1.48 0.19
CA LEU A 194 -0.74 -2.63 0.72
C LEU A 194 -0.99 -3.89 -0.13
N TYR A 195 -2.25 -4.17 -0.48
CA TYR A 195 -2.61 -5.27 -1.37
C TYR A 195 -1.96 -5.12 -2.75
N ALA A 196 -2.01 -3.93 -3.34
CA ALA A 196 -1.34 -3.64 -4.60
C ALA A 196 0.20 -3.81 -4.48
N SER A 197 0.78 -3.49 -3.33
CA SER A 197 2.21 -3.69 -3.05
C SER A 197 2.60 -5.17 -3.03
N GLN A 198 1.72 -6.05 -2.54
CA GLN A 198 1.94 -7.52 -2.61
C GLN A 198 2.04 -8.00 -4.06
N HIS A 199 1.24 -7.45 -4.98
CA HIS A 199 1.34 -7.74 -6.41
C HIS A 199 2.67 -7.26 -7.01
N VAL A 200 3.09 -6.03 -6.70
CA VAL A 200 4.35 -5.46 -7.19
C VAL A 200 5.56 -6.23 -6.64
N ASN A 201 5.51 -6.63 -5.36
CA ASN A 201 6.55 -7.42 -4.73
C ASN A 201 6.62 -8.86 -5.25
N GLY A 202 5.49 -9.39 -5.73
CA GLY A 202 5.37 -10.78 -6.21
C GLY A 202 5.13 -11.80 -5.10
N SER A 203 4.64 -11.38 -3.92
CA SER A 203 4.36 -12.28 -2.79
C SER A 203 3.09 -11.86 -2.05
N ILE A 204 2.26 -12.86 -1.72
CA ILE A 204 1.03 -12.75 -0.92
C ILE A 204 1.12 -13.61 0.35
N ASP A 205 2.34 -13.92 0.79
CA ASP A 205 2.59 -14.66 2.02
C ASP A 205 2.03 -13.91 3.23
N MET A 206 1.57 -14.66 4.22
CA MET A 206 1.10 -14.12 5.49
C MET A 206 2.12 -14.29 6.61
N ASN A 207 3.12 -15.18 6.46
CA ASN A 207 4.21 -15.30 7.42
C ASN A 207 5.24 -14.19 7.21
N ILE A 208 4.79 -12.96 7.41
CA ILE A 208 5.56 -11.73 7.23
C ILE A 208 5.35 -10.84 8.45
N ASP A 209 6.35 -10.05 8.78
CA ASP A 209 6.19 -8.99 9.78
C ASP A 209 5.65 -7.73 9.10
N ILE A 210 4.85 -6.96 9.83
CA ILE A 210 4.43 -5.62 9.42
C ILE A 210 4.91 -4.65 10.47
N MET A 211 5.61 -3.61 10.04
CA MET A 211 6.00 -2.49 10.89
C MET A 211 5.24 -1.24 10.47
N TRP A 212 4.45 -0.72 11.39
CA TRP A 212 3.85 0.59 11.26
C TRP A 212 4.91 1.64 11.48
N TRP A 213 5.29 2.30 10.39
CA TRP A 213 6.20 3.44 10.38
C TRP A 213 5.45 4.68 10.85
N ASP A 214 5.08 4.68 12.13
CA ASP A 214 4.42 5.77 12.84
C ASP A 214 5.37 6.34 13.89
N THR A 215 5.61 7.64 13.79
CA THR A 215 6.58 8.38 14.60
C THR A 215 5.94 9.00 15.84
N TRP A 216 4.63 8.87 16.05
CA TRP A 216 3.96 9.43 17.20
C TRP A 216 4.15 8.58 18.47
N LEU A 217 4.46 9.23 19.60
CA LEU A 217 4.64 8.59 20.92
C LEU A 217 3.55 7.56 21.28
N GLY A 218 2.29 7.85 20.95
CA GLY A 218 1.17 6.97 21.28
C GLY A 218 1.08 5.70 20.44
N GLY A 219 2.02 5.47 19.51
CA GLY A 219 1.99 4.36 18.57
C GLY A 219 0.85 4.46 17.56
N PHE A 220 0.65 3.44 16.74
CA PHE A 220 -0.49 3.41 15.83
C PHE A 220 -1.66 2.69 16.51
N VAL A 221 -2.54 3.45 17.14
CA VAL A 221 -3.75 2.89 17.77
C VAL A 221 -4.80 2.60 16.70
N ASP A 222 -4.92 1.34 16.29
CA ASP A 222 -5.93 0.84 15.34
C ASP A 222 -7.06 0.06 16.05
N SER A 223 -7.78 0.75 16.93
CA SER A 223 -8.86 0.11 17.71
C SER A 223 -10.10 -0.23 16.89
N LEU A 224 -10.30 0.41 15.73
CA LEU A 224 -11.52 0.29 14.94
C LEU A 224 -11.39 -0.69 13.78
N PHE A 225 -10.23 -0.72 13.11
CA PHE A 225 -10.02 -1.48 11.88
C PHE A 225 -8.89 -2.50 11.99
N GLY A 226 -8.32 -2.67 13.19
CA GLY A 226 -7.16 -3.52 13.45
C GLY A 226 -7.34 -5.01 13.10
N GLU A 227 -8.58 -5.51 13.11
CA GLU A 227 -8.88 -6.88 12.66
C GLU A 227 -8.52 -7.12 11.18
N THR A 228 -8.49 -6.06 10.36
CA THR A 228 -8.16 -6.14 8.93
C THR A 228 -6.70 -6.55 8.70
N TRP A 229 -5.79 -6.30 9.65
CA TRP A 229 -4.39 -6.73 9.55
C TRP A 229 -4.21 -8.25 9.43
N LYS A 230 -5.16 -9.02 9.98
CA LYS A 230 -5.19 -10.49 9.85
C LYS A 230 -5.39 -10.96 8.41
N ALA A 231 -5.80 -10.08 7.50
CA ALA A 231 -5.87 -10.37 6.08
C ALA A 231 -4.50 -10.33 5.38
N PHE A 232 -3.50 -9.74 6.03
CA PHE A 232 -2.18 -9.48 5.44
C PHE A 232 -1.05 -10.22 6.15
N THR A 233 -1.20 -10.50 7.45
CA THR A 233 -0.19 -11.20 8.24
C THR A 233 -0.82 -12.07 9.32
N ILE A 234 -0.15 -13.18 9.66
CA ILE A 234 -0.45 -13.96 10.87
C ILE A 234 0.28 -13.44 12.12
N ASN A 235 1.27 -12.57 11.94
CA ASN A 235 2.07 -12.00 13.00
C ASN A 235 1.44 -10.70 13.52
N LYS A 236 1.72 -10.36 14.78
CA LYS A 236 1.29 -9.08 15.34
C LYS A 236 2.14 -7.95 14.73
N PRO A 237 1.52 -6.85 14.24
CA PRO A 237 2.28 -5.70 13.76
C PRO A 237 3.16 -5.07 14.84
N TYR A 238 4.31 -4.55 14.42
CA TYR A 238 5.26 -3.82 15.25
C TYR A 238 5.08 -2.31 15.09
N GLU A 239 5.32 -1.58 16.17
CA GLU A 239 5.32 -0.12 16.15
C GLU A 239 6.76 0.41 16.12
N LEU A 240 7.03 1.36 15.23
CA LEU A 240 8.35 1.97 15.08
C LEU A 240 8.89 2.55 16.40
N ILE A 241 8.01 3.14 17.21
CA ILE A 241 8.36 3.74 18.52
C ILE A 241 9.00 2.76 19.51
N ASN A 242 8.77 1.45 19.36
CA ASN A 242 9.37 0.44 20.23
C ASN A 242 10.87 0.19 19.93
N PHE A 243 11.36 0.81 18.85
CA PHE A 243 12.73 0.74 18.39
C PHE A 243 13.46 2.08 18.52
N ASP A 244 12.95 3.00 19.34
CA ASP A 244 13.64 4.26 19.67
C ASP A 244 15.10 4.01 20.05
N LYS A 245 16.01 4.73 19.39
CA LYS A 245 17.47 4.66 19.61
C LYS A 245 18.10 3.30 19.36
N LYS A 246 17.49 2.49 18.49
CA LYS A 246 18.04 1.20 18.07
C LYS A 246 18.47 1.24 16.62
N THR A 247 19.51 0.47 16.33
CA THR A 247 19.85 0.06 14.97
C THR A 247 19.04 -1.19 14.62
N VAL A 248 18.05 -1.01 13.74
CA VAL A 248 17.15 -2.05 13.26
C VAL A 248 17.62 -2.54 11.91
N CYS A 249 17.89 -3.83 11.80
CA CYS A 249 18.33 -4.49 10.58
C CYS A 249 17.24 -5.40 10.03
N PHE A 250 17.16 -5.45 8.70
CA PHE A 250 16.19 -6.27 7.99
C PHE A 250 16.92 -7.22 7.03
N ARG A 251 16.67 -8.53 7.18
CA ARG A 251 17.10 -9.50 6.17
C ARG A 251 16.36 -9.28 4.87
N ASN A 252 15.05 -9.11 4.91
CA ASN A 252 14.23 -8.79 3.74
C ASN A 252 13.18 -7.75 4.13
N VAL A 253 13.09 -6.67 3.37
CA VAL A 253 12.13 -5.60 3.66
C VAL A 253 11.50 -5.03 2.39
N MET A 254 10.19 -4.83 2.45
CA MET A 254 9.39 -4.17 1.42
C MET A 254 8.86 -2.85 1.96
N PHE A 255 9.07 -1.79 1.20
CA PHE A 255 8.53 -0.47 1.45
C PHE A 255 7.24 -0.34 0.64
N SER A 256 6.09 -0.36 1.30
CA SER A 256 4.80 -0.42 0.62
C SER A 256 4.51 0.86 -0.16
N MET A 257 3.64 0.77 -1.17
CA MET A 257 2.98 1.96 -1.70
C MET A 257 2.16 2.64 -0.61
N LEU A 258 2.05 3.97 -0.72
CA LEU A 258 1.45 4.83 0.31
C LEU A 258 0.17 5.48 -0.20
N ALA A 259 -0.78 5.71 0.70
CA ALA A 259 -2.14 6.13 0.36
C ALA A 259 -2.22 7.46 -0.41
N ARG A 260 -1.31 8.41 -0.18
CA ARG A 260 -1.42 9.79 -0.70
C ARG A 260 -0.50 10.10 -1.88
N GLN A 261 0.07 9.10 -2.52
CA GLN A 261 0.87 9.24 -3.74
C GLN A 261 0.23 10.19 -4.77
N ARG A 262 1.04 11.02 -5.44
CA ARG A 262 0.56 11.85 -6.54
C ARG A 262 0.14 10.96 -7.71
N PHE A 263 -1.08 11.11 -8.20
CA PHE A 263 -1.66 10.18 -9.17
C PHE A 263 -1.65 8.72 -8.68
N GLY A 264 -1.76 8.53 -7.36
CA GLY A 264 -1.81 7.24 -6.69
C GLY A 264 -3.20 6.63 -6.71
N LEU A 265 -3.31 5.41 -6.19
CA LEU A 265 -4.57 4.65 -6.17
C LEU A 265 -5.53 5.19 -5.10
N TYR A 266 -6.77 5.48 -5.53
CA TYR A 266 -7.98 5.82 -4.75
C TYR A 266 -8.03 7.12 -3.94
N TYR A 267 -6.91 7.66 -3.45
CA TYR A 267 -6.92 8.95 -2.73
C TYR A 267 -6.76 10.13 -3.69
N ASN A 268 -5.65 10.15 -4.44
CA ASN A 268 -5.31 11.21 -5.42
C ASN A 268 -5.37 10.67 -6.86
N ILE A 269 -6.39 9.87 -7.15
CA ILE A 269 -6.53 9.19 -8.44
C ILE A 269 -7.25 10.11 -9.45
N PRO A 270 -6.67 10.38 -10.63
CA PRO A 270 -7.31 11.20 -11.65
C PRO A 270 -8.25 10.33 -12.51
N LEU A 271 -9.25 9.68 -11.91
CA LEU A 271 -10.12 8.75 -12.63
C LEU A 271 -10.94 9.45 -13.72
N VAL A 272 -10.92 8.89 -14.93
CA VAL A 272 -11.85 9.25 -16.00
C VAL A 272 -13.28 8.94 -15.59
N ASP A 273 -14.19 9.86 -15.92
CA ASP A 273 -15.60 9.75 -15.57
C ASP A 273 -16.32 8.70 -16.44
N GLY A 274 -17.45 8.20 -15.96
CA GLY A 274 -18.31 7.27 -16.69
C GLY A 274 -17.87 5.81 -16.72
N CYS A 275 -16.70 5.48 -16.15
CA CYS A 275 -16.23 4.10 -16.01
C CYS A 275 -16.41 3.54 -14.59
N ARG A 276 -16.70 2.24 -14.50
CA ARG A 276 -16.85 1.50 -13.24
C ARG A 276 -16.37 0.06 -13.37
N GLY A 277 -16.22 -0.61 -12.24
CA GLY A 277 -15.91 -2.05 -12.18
C GLY A 277 -14.43 -2.38 -12.22
N SER A 278 -13.60 -1.61 -11.50
CA SER A 278 -12.16 -1.90 -11.31
C SER A 278 -11.95 -3.34 -10.82
N GLY A 279 -11.16 -4.11 -11.57
CA GLY A 279 -10.79 -5.46 -11.19
C GLY A 279 -9.91 -5.49 -9.95
N LEU A 280 -9.00 -4.52 -9.80
CA LEU A 280 -8.16 -4.34 -8.61
C LEU A 280 -9.00 -4.16 -7.35
N PHE A 281 -9.97 -3.24 -7.37
CA PHE A 281 -10.89 -3.03 -6.24
C PHE A 281 -11.67 -4.32 -5.93
N HIS A 282 -12.20 -4.97 -6.95
CA HIS A 282 -12.97 -6.19 -6.80
C HIS A 282 -12.11 -7.32 -6.20
N ALA A 283 -10.89 -7.53 -6.71
CA ALA A 283 -9.96 -8.53 -6.21
C ALA A 283 -9.55 -8.26 -4.76
N PHE A 284 -9.27 -7.01 -4.42
CA PHE A 284 -9.00 -6.58 -3.05
C PHE A 284 -10.17 -6.92 -2.10
N SER A 285 -11.42 -6.62 -2.50
CA SER A 285 -12.60 -6.98 -1.72
C SER A 285 -12.70 -8.50 -1.48
N GLN A 286 -12.49 -9.31 -2.53
CA GLN A 286 -12.48 -10.77 -2.41
C GLN A 286 -11.33 -11.27 -1.53
N HIS A 287 -10.15 -10.65 -1.60
CA HIS A 287 -9.00 -10.97 -0.75
C HIS A 287 -9.33 -10.78 0.73
N ILE A 288 -9.89 -9.62 1.10
CA ILE A 288 -10.26 -9.34 2.49
C ILE A 288 -11.31 -10.34 2.99
N LEU A 289 -12.39 -10.54 2.23
CA LEU A 289 -13.46 -11.48 2.61
C LEU A 289 -12.94 -12.91 2.81
N ASN A 290 -12.11 -13.38 1.89
CA ASN A 290 -11.55 -14.73 1.95
C ASN A 290 -10.60 -14.88 3.15
N ARG A 291 -9.63 -13.98 3.30
CA ARG A 291 -8.61 -14.08 4.35
C ARG A 291 -9.20 -13.95 5.76
N LEU A 292 -10.23 -13.13 5.92
CA LEU A 292 -10.94 -12.98 7.20
C LEU A 292 -12.07 -14.01 7.38
N SER A 293 -12.24 -14.95 6.44
CA SER A 293 -13.31 -15.96 6.48
C SER A 293 -14.72 -15.37 6.62
N ILE A 294 -14.95 -14.18 6.05
CA ILE A 294 -16.24 -13.49 6.09
C ILE A 294 -17.15 -14.09 5.01
N ARG A 295 -18.21 -14.77 5.45
CA ARG A 295 -19.26 -15.27 4.54
C ARG A 295 -20.27 -14.16 4.25
N GLN A 296 -20.47 -13.86 2.98
CA GLN A 296 -21.56 -12.99 2.54
C GLN A 296 -22.73 -13.86 2.07
N HIS A 297 -23.87 -13.75 2.74
CA HIS A 297 -25.09 -14.49 2.38
C HIS A 297 -25.88 -13.83 1.23
N GLY A 298 -25.28 -12.85 0.54
CA GLY A 298 -25.93 -12.04 -0.47
C GLY A 298 -26.97 -11.08 0.13
N PRO A 299 -27.65 -10.31 -0.74
CA PRO A 299 -28.87 -9.65 -0.34
C PRO A 299 -29.90 -10.70 0.07
N ILE A 300 -30.58 -10.49 1.20
CA ILE A 300 -31.76 -11.28 1.54
C ILE A 300 -32.84 -10.85 0.56
N LEU A 301 -33.40 -11.82 -0.19
CA LEU A 301 -34.52 -11.56 -1.10
C LEU A 301 -35.63 -10.82 -0.35
N ASP A 302 -36.24 -9.84 -1.02
CA ASP A 302 -37.34 -9.02 -0.49
C ASP A 302 -36.98 -8.16 0.75
N LYS A 303 -35.69 -7.98 1.07
CA LYS A 303 -35.23 -7.04 2.11
C LYS A 303 -34.20 -6.05 1.58
N VAL A 304 -34.43 -4.78 1.89
CA VAL A 304 -33.44 -3.72 1.69
C VAL A 304 -32.58 -3.60 2.96
N ARG A 305 -31.27 -3.42 2.83
CA ARG A 305 -30.44 -2.98 3.95
C ARG A 305 -30.10 -1.52 3.73
N VAL A 306 -30.55 -0.66 4.64
CA VAL A 306 -30.16 0.74 4.64
C VAL A 306 -29.11 0.95 5.73
N THR A 307 -27.97 1.51 5.35
CA THR A 307 -26.93 1.93 6.30
C THR A 307 -26.81 3.44 6.24
N LEU A 308 -27.15 4.11 7.35
CA LEU A 308 -26.94 5.55 7.49
C LEU A 308 -25.58 5.80 8.15
N LEU A 309 -24.73 6.58 7.49
CA LEU A 309 -23.43 6.98 8.04
C LEU A 309 -23.56 8.34 8.73
N SER A 310 -23.77 8.30 10.05
CA SER A 310 -23.72 9.49 10.90
C SER A 310 -22.34 10.14 10.86
N ARG A 311 -22.29 11.48 10.78
CA ARG A 311 -21.04 12.25 10.86
C ARG A 311 -21.23 13.44 11.78
N SER A 312 -20.41 13.51 12.82
CA SER A 312 -20.42 14.55 13.85
C SER A 312 -19.47 15.71 13.53
N THR A 313 -19.21 16.00 12.25
CA THR A 313 -18.36 17.15 11.88
C THR A 313 -19.21 18.40 11.62
N PRO A 314 -18.71 19.61 11.91
CA PRO A 314 -19.49 20.85 11.76
C PRO A 314 -20.04 21.08 10.35
N PHE A 315 -19.37 20.56 9.31
CA PHE A 315 -19.67 20.84 7.91
C PHE A 315 -20.44 19.72 7.19
N ARG A 316 -20.61 18.55 7.82
CA ARG A 316 -21.23 17.37 7.18
C ARG A 316 -22.18 16.66 8.13
N ARG A 317 -22.99 17.43 8.84
CA ARG A 317 -24.04 16.91 9.74
C ARG A 317 -25.34 16.72 8.97
N ILE A 318 -25.99 15.57 9.16
CA ILE A 318 -27.38 15.36 8.72
C ILE A 318 -28.25 16.05 9.78
N THR A 319 -28.84 17.19 9.43
CA THR A 319 -29.56 18.04 10.41
C THR A 319 -30.84 17.38 10.93
N ASN A 320 -31.39 16.42 10.19
CA ASN A 320 -32.58 15.65 10.54
C ASN A 320 -32.29 14.14 10.61
N GLU A 321 -31.10 13.77 11.09
CA GLU A 321 -30.66 12.37 11.15
C GLU A 321 -31.65 11.48 11.92
N ASP A 322 -32.23 12.00 13.00
CA ASP A 322 -33.23 11.29 13.81
C ASP A 322 -34.50 11.02 12.99
N GLU A 323 -34.99 11.99 12.23
CA GLU A 323 -36.16 11.83 11.35
C GLU A 323 -35.89 10.80 10.25
N VAL A 324 -34.70 10.84 9.63
CA VAL A 324 -34.30 9.90 8.58
C VAL A 324 -34.21 8.48 9.14
N SER A 325 -33.61 8.33 10.32
CA SER A 325 -33.52 7.04 11.01
C SER A 325 -34.90 6.50 11.36
N PHE A 326 -35.79 7.35 11.87
CA PHE A 326 -37.17 6.99 12.20
C PHE A 326 -37.99 6.61 10.96
N ALA A 327 -37.85 7.35 9.86
CA ALA A 327 -38.51 7.03 8.59
C ALA A 327 -38.09 5.65 8.07
N PHE A 328 -36.82 5.26 8.19
CA PHE A 328 -36.39 3.90 7.83
C PHE A 328 -37.00 2.82 8.73
N PHE A 329 -37.23 3.08 10.01
CA PHE A 329 -37.99 2.15 10.87
C PHE A 329 -39.43 1.98 10.39
N TYR A 330 -40.10 3.06 9.96
CA TYR A 330 -41.49 3.00 9.51
C TYR A 330 -41.66 2.39 8.10
N ILE A 331 -40.70 2.58 7.20
CA ILE A 331 -40.74 1.97 5.85
C ILE A 331 -40.65 0.43 5.92
N PHE A 332 -40.03 -0.15 6.95
CA PHE A 332 -40.02 -1.60 7.19
C PHE A 332 -41.27 -2.13 7.92
N VAL A 333 -42.01 -1.26 8.62
CA VAL A 333 -43.28 -1.60 9.27
C VAL A 333 -44.47 -1.44 8.31
N VAL A 334 -44.28 -0.75 7.18
CA VAL A 334 -45.33 -0.53 6.17
C VAL A 334 -44.88 -1.12 4.82
N TYR A 335 -44.91 -2.45 4.70
CA TYR A 335 -45.05 -3.19 3.41
C TYR A 335 -45.52 -4.64 3.67
N PHE A 336 -46.74 -4.80 4.18
CA PHE A 336 -47.92 -5.47 3.60
C PHE A 336 -49.04 -5.47 4.62
#